data_AF-A0A1Z4LMZ1-F1
#
_entry.id   AF-A0A1Z4LMZ1-F1
#
_cell.length_a   1.000
_cell.length_b   1.000
_cell.length_c   1.000
_cell.angle_alpha   90.00
_cell.angle_beta   90.00
_cell.angle_gamma   90.00
#
_symmetry.space_group_name_H-M   'P 1'
#
loop_
_entity.id
_entity.type
_entity.pdbx_description
1 polymer ?
#
loop_
_entity_poly.entity_id
_entity_poly.type
_entity_poly.pdbx_seq_one_letter_code
_entity_poly.pdbx_strand_id
1 'polypeptide(L)'
;MGNRWSNRSNKSIMAENQQPGKYDAVLGGENPPPVYGSVLGGIEGVKRRLSNPVEDVKLAALSDALNYQEAGLNLVIQALQGKSKRLERYAYKLLRKRKETQVKQVLEHYQPWDLFERLQGYIGYQGQHAGRFANRYVEDYSSESGIENPENTAYALRWDYDGVKRSSTEGNRPSIAEQITSISQDSRAGKLEALIIGLWADDTEVGSDEIVNRLVDAKNKLTNLEAIFIGDIHYQESEISWIAQSDISPILRAYPQLKVLQIRGGERLQFSPPVRHNNLQTLIVETGGLSSETVAQICNLNLPALEHLELWLGADEYGGDCTVIDIKPILEDLIFPDLSYLGLRNSQFADDIAEAVIKSDLIKTISVLDLSLGNLTDKGAEILLNCSDVNELDILNVSEARLSEKMICKLAKLDCRLLADKQETDNDYDDEYRYCAVTE
;
A
#
# COMPACT_ATOMS: atom_id res chain seq x y z
N MET A 1 4.05 -1.85 84.69
CA MET A 1 4.82 -0.61 84.91
C MET A 1 4.97 0.07 83.56
N GLY A 2 4.88 1.40 83.53
CA GLY A 2 4.34 2.16 82.40
C GLY A 2 5.24 2.41 81.18
N ASN A 3 4.55 2.86 80.10
CA ASN A 3 4.94 3.79 79.02
C ASN A 3 6.15 3.40 78.14
N ARG A 4 6.16 3.60 76.80
CA ARG A 4 5.80 4.83 76.07
C ARG A 4 5.71 4.56 74.56
N TRP A 5 4.84 5.32 73.90
CA TRP A 5 4.65 5.42 72.46
C TRP A 5 5.84 6.06 71.72
N SER A 6 6.09 5.66 70.47
CA SER A 6 6.39 6.59 69.36
C SER A 6 6.27 5.94 67.98
N ASN A 7 5.36 6.48 67.16
CA ASN A 7 5.23 6.30 65.72
C ASN A 7 6.56 6.53 64.97
N ARG A 8 6.84 5.70 63.96
CA ARG A 8 7.58 6.15 62.75
C ARG A 8 6.84 5.70 61.49
N SER A 9 6.39 6.72 60.80
CA SER A 9 5.73 6.76 59.51
C SER A 9 6.64 6.35 58.34
N ASN A 10 5.99 5.79 57.32
CA ASN A 10 6.45 5.55 55.95
C ASN A 10 7.58 6.47 55.46
N LYS A 11 8.58 5.89 54.80
CA LYS A 11 9.38 6.58 53.79
C LYS A 11 9.29 5.83 52.46
N SER A 12 8.87 6.62 51.48
CA SER A 12 8.62 6.35 50.07
C SER A 12 9.79 5.66 49.37
N ILE A 13 9.43 4.76 48.45
CA ILE A 13 10.25 4.29 47.35
C ILE A 13 10.62 5.50 46.47
N MET A 14 11.89 5.55 46.05
CA MET A 14 12.50 6.65 45.31
C MET A 14 11.97 6.72 43.88
N ALA A 15 11.67 7.94 43.44
CA ALA A 15 11.53 8.31 42.04
C ALA A 15 12.95 8.57 41.48
N GLU A 16 13.44 7.70 40.60
CA GLU A 16 14.67 7.94 39.86
C GLU A 16 14.40 7.92 38.35
N ASN A 17 14.97 8.91 37.67
CA ASN A 17 15.13 9.08 36.21
C ASN A 17 14.05 9.80 35.38
N GLN A 18 13.56 10.95 35.86
CA GLN A 18 12.79 11.93 35.05
C GLN A 18 13.56 13.23 34.75
N GLN A 19 14.86 13.31 35.03
CA GLN A 19 15.64 14.55 34.92
C GLN A 19 16.32 14.75 33.54
N PRO A 20 16.63 16.00 33.16
CA PRO A 20 17.33 16.34 31.92
C PRO A 20 18.67 15.59 31.73
N GLY A 21 18.95 15.15 30.50
CA GLY A 21 20.13 14.35 30.16
C GLY A 21 21.24 15.15 29.46
N LYS A 22 22.43 14.53 29.30
CA LYS A 22 23.63 15.14 28.68
C LYS A 22 23.47 15.57 27.20
N TYR A 23 22.34 15.27 26.56
CA TYR A 23 22.05 15.60 25.16
C TYR A 23 20.90 16.62 25.01
N ASP A 24 20.38 17.16 26.11
CA ASP A 24 19.33 18.18 26.07
C ASP A 24 19.91 19.53 25.59
N ALA A 25 19.39 20.07 24.49
CA ALA A 25 19.83 21.34 23.93
C ALA A 25 19.33 22.53 24.79
N VAL A 26 20.26 23.41 25.18
CA VAL A 26 19.96 24.66 25.88
C VAL A 26 19.88 25.79 24.84
N LEU A 27 18.69 26.33 24.61
CA LEU A 27 18.51 27.52 23.75
C LEU A 27 18.96 28.77 24.52
N GLY A 28 20.15 29.28 24.19
CA GLY A 28 20.66 30.55 24.70
C GLY A 28 20.17 31.73 23.83
N GLY A 29 19.29 32.55 24.39
CA GLY A 29 19.09 33.94 23.94
C GLY A 29 19.84 34.88 24.89
N GLU A 30 20.28 36.05 24.40
CA GLU A 30 21.09 37.05 25.13
C GLU A 30 20.33 37.80 26.26
N ASN A 31 19.51 37.10 27.06
CA ASN A 31 18.97 37.62 28.31
C ASN A 31 19.13 36.57 29.41
N PRO A 32 19.56 36.95 30.63
CA PRO A 32 19.67 36.01 31.74
C PRO A 32 18.29 35.39 32.00
N PRO A 33 18.20 34.07 32.22
CA PRO A 33 16.92 33.39 32.34
C PRO A 33 16.17 33.92 33.58
N PRO A 34 14.84 34.04 33.52
CA PRO A 34 14.05 34.32 34.71
C PRO A 34 14.34 33.25 35.76
N VAL A 35 14.39 33.63 37.04
CA VAL A 35 14.73 32.79 38.21
C VAL A 35 13.75 31.60 38.43
N TYR A 36 12.79 31.40 37.53
CA TYR A 36 11.84 30.27 37.48
C TYR A 36 11.67 29.66 36.07
N GLY A 37 12.61 29.89 35.16
CA GLY A 37 12.61 29.28 33.83
C GLY A 37 13.09 27.83 33.90
N SER A 38 12.21 26.90 34.29
CA SER A 38 12.51 25.47 34.20
C SER A 38 12.82 25.11 32.75
N VAL A 39 14.07 24.73 32.50
CA VAL A 39 14.46 24.00 31.30
C VAL A 39 13.65 22.71 31.31
N LEU A 40 12.59 22.64 30.51
CA LEU A 40 11.76 21.44 30.32
C LEU A 40 12.56 20.40 29.52
N GLY A 41 13.70 19.96 30.07
CA GLY A 41 14.41 18.77 29.63
C GLY A 41 13.77 17.51 30.22
N GLY A 42 14.31 16.36 29.88
CA GLY A 42 13.77 15.09 30.37
C GLY A 42 12.49 14.63 29.62
N ILE A 43 11.71 13.77 30.28
CA ILE A 43 10.49 13.17 29.70
C ILE A 43 9.40 14.20 29.37
N GLU A 44 9.32 15.30 30.11
CA GLU A 44 8.37 16.39 29.81
C GLU A 44 8.75 17.16 28.53
N GLY A 45 10.04 17.30 28.25
CA GLY A 45 10.53 17.83 26.97
C GLY A 45 10.15 16.95 25.78
N VAL A 46 10.20 15.62 25.96
CA VAL A 46 9.73 14.65 24.97
C VAL A 46 8.23 14.80 24.72
N LYS A 47 7.39 14.81 25.77
CA LYS A 47 5.93 14.99 25.65
C LYS A 47 5.55 16.28 24.93
N ARG A 48 6.25 17.37 25.23
CA ARG A 48 6.05 18.66 24.55
C ARG A 48 6.35 18.56 23.05
N ARG A 49 7.43 17.88 22.66
CA ARG A 49 7.78 17.67 21.25
C ARG A 49 6.80 16.73 20.54
N LEU A 50 6.28 15.70 21.21
CA LEU A 50 5.22 14.84 20.67
C LEU A 50 3.92 15.61 20.39
N SER A 51 3.69 16.73 21.07
CA SER A 51 2.54 17.63 20.85
C SER A 51 2.79 18.69 19.76
N ASN A 52 3.98 18.72 19.14
CA ASN A 52 4.33 19.71 18.13
C ASN A 52 3.53 19.49 16.83
N PRO A 53 3.09 20.53 16.08
CA PRO A 53 2.41 20.31 14.80
C PRO A 53 3.29 19.67 13.71
N VAL A 54 4.62 19.81 13.80
CA VAL A 54 5.58 19.28 12.83
C VAL A 54 5.86 17.80 13.11
N GLU A 55 5.62 16.95 12.12
CA GLU A 55 5.73 15.50 12.28
C GLU A 55 7.16 15.00 12.51
N ASP A 56 8.16 15.56 11.82
CA ASP A 56 9.56 15.18 12.01
C ASP A 56 10.04 15.45 13.45
N VAL A 57 9.50 16.49 14.10
CA VAL A 57 9.77 16.78 15.52
C VAL A 57 9.19 15.69 16.42
N LYS A 58 8.02 15.15 16.08
CA LYS A 58 7.40 14.04 16.82
C LYS A 58 8.18 12.74 16.61
N LEU A 59 8.60 12.44 15.38
CA LEU A 59 9.42 11.25 15.07
C LEU A 59 10.73 11.26 15.88
N ALA A 60 11.45 12.39 15.87
CA ALA A 60 12.66 12.54 16.68
C ALA A 60 12.36 12.36 18.19
N ALA A 61 11.23 12.89 18.68
CA ALA A 61 10.82 12.74 20.07
C ALA A 61 10.49 11.29 20.45
N LEU A 62 9.93 10.48 19.54
CA LEU A 62 9.67 9.05 19.81
C LEU A 62 10.96 8.26 20.03
N SER A 63 11.99 8.55 19.24
CA SER A 63 13.32 7.96 19.46
C SER A 63 13.92 8.39 20.80
N ASP A 64 13.85 9.68 21.12
CA ASP A 64 14.35 10.20 22.39
C ASP A 64 13.58 9.67 23.61
N ALA A 65 12.30 9.35 23.44
CA ALA A 65 11.47 8.78 24.50
C ALA A 65 12.12 7.52 25.08
N LEU A 66 12.74 6.68 24.27
CA LEU A 66 13.34 5.42 24.72
C LEU A 66 14.49 5.59 25.73
N ASN A 67 15.05 6.80 25.86
CA ASN A 67 16.04 7.13 26.89
C ASN A 67 15.44 7.23 28.31
N TYR A 68 14.11 7.25 28.43
CA TYR A 68 13.39 7.48 29.69
C TYR A 68 12.66 6.22 30.22
N GLN A 69 13.26 5.04 29.96
CA GLN A 69 12.82 3.76 30.51
C GLN A 69 11.31 3.50 30.30
N GLU A 70 10.59 3.05 31.33
CA GLU A 70 9.16 2.70 31.25
C GLU A 70 8.29 3.88 30.83
N ALA A 71 8.54 5.08 31.36
CA ALA A 71 7.78 6.28 31.01
C ALA A 71 7.93 6.63 29.52
N GLY A 72 9.15 6.50 29.00
CA GLY A 72 9.47 6.64 27.59
C GLY A 72 8.84 5.58 26.70
N LEU A 73 8.98 4.32 27.09
CA LEU A 73 8.41 3.17 26.38
C LEU A 73 6.89 3.29 26.26
N ASN A 74 6.21 3.75 27.31
CA ASN A 74 4.77 3.98 27.29
C ASN A 74 4.36 5.08 26.30
N LEU A 75 5.19 6.13 26.09
CA LEU A 75 4.92 7.14 25.06
C LEU A 75 5.03 6.56 23.64
N VAL A 76 6.02 5.68 23.41
CA VAL A 76 6.17 5.02 22.10
C VAL A 76 5.02 4.04 21.85
N ILE A 77 4.60 3.29 22.87
CA ILE A 77 3.41 2.42 22.78
C ILE A 77 2.15 3.23 22.48
N GLN A 78 1.95 4.38 23.13
CA GLN A 78 0.81 5.26 22.86
C GLN A 78 0.78 5.77 21.41
N ALA A 79 1.94 5.95 20.78
CA ALA A 79 2.02 6.41 19.40
C ALA A 79 1.53 5.37 18.37
N LEU A 80 1.39 4.08 18.75
CA LEU A 80 0.74 3.06 17.92
C LEU A 80 -0.78 3.28 17.75
N GLN A 81 -1.39 4.10 18.60
CA GLN A 81 -2.83 4.42 18.56
C GLN A 81 -3.09 5.83 18.01
N GLY A 82 -2.11 6.39 17.30
CA GLY A 82 -2.16 7.74 16.75
C GLY A 82 -3.21 7.92 15.64
N LYS A 83 -3.21 9.12 15.05
CA LYS A 83 -3.94 9.40 13.79
C LYS A 83 -3.02 9.42 12.57
N SER A 84 -1.70 9.47 12.79
CA SER A 84 -0.73 9.51 11.71
C SER A 84 -0.15 8.12 11.52
N LYS A 85 -0.34 7.60 10.30
CA LYS A 85 0.25 6.33 9.86
C LYS A 85 1.78 6.37 9.84
N ARG A 86 2.39 7.52 9.55
CA ARG A 86 3.85 7.68 9.59
C ARG A 86 4.38 7.57 11.02
N LEU A 87 3.70 8.16 12.01
CA LEU A 87 4.06 8.01 13.43
C LEU A 87 3.80 6.60 13.97
N GLU A 88 2.66 5.99 13.63
CA GLU A 88 2.31 4.62 14.02
C GLU A 88 3.37 3.64 13.52
N ARG A 89 3.74 3.72 12.23
CA ARG A 89 4.79 2.88 11.63
C ARG A 89 6.15 3.09 12.30
N TYR A 90 6.54 4.34 12.57
CA TYR A 90 7.80 4.63 13.23
C TYR A 90 7.84 4.09 14.66
N ALA A 91 6.76 4.29 15.43
CA ALA A 91 6.61 3.72 16.76
C ALA A 91 6.70 2.19 16.72
N TYR A 92 6.04 1.55 15.76
CA TYR A 92 6.13 0.11 15.55
C TYR A 92 7.57 -0.34 15.24
N LYS A 93 8.29 0.33 14.33
CA LYS A 93 9.70 0.01 14.04
C LYS A 93 10.58 0.09 15.29
N LEU A 94 10.35 1.05 16.18
CA LEU A 94 11.04 1.17 17.48
C LEU A 94 10.69 0.05 18.47
N LEU A 95 9.51 -0.55 18.35
CA LEU A 95 8.97 -1.53 19.29
C LEU A 95 9.17 -2.98 18.83
N ARG A 96 9.17 -3.28 17.52
CA ARG A 96 9.07 -4.65 16.97
C ARG A 96 10.18 -5.61 17.42
N LYS A 97 11.39 -5.12 17.71
CA LYS A 97 12.54 -5.93 18.18
C LYS A 97 12.65 -6.00 19.72
N ARG A 98 11.76 -5.31 20.44
CA ARG A 98 11.78 -5.24 21.91
C ARG A 98 11.18 -6.48 22.55
N LYS A 99 11.63 -6.81 23.78
CA LYS A 99 11.31 -8.10 24.44
C LYS A 99 10.40 -7.94 25.67
N GLU A 100 10.15 -6.72 26.09
CA GLU A 100 9.31 -6.35 27.22
C GLU A 100 7.89 -6.89 27.03
N THR A 101 7.32 -7.47 28.09
CA THR A 101 6.00 -8.12 28.06
C THR A 101 4.90 -7.20 27.55
N GLN A 102 4.87 -5.93 28.00
CA GLN A 102 3.88 -4.95 27.56
C GLN A 102 3.99 -4.63 26.07
N VAL A 103 5.20 -4.66 25.50
CA VAL A 103 5.39 -4.43 24.06
C VAL A 103 4.86 -5.63 23.28
N LYS A 104 5.20 -6.84 23.69
CA LYS A 104 4.69 -8.07 23.06
C LYS A 104 3.16 -8.11 23.05
N GLN A 105 2.52 -7.81 24.17
CA GLN A 105 1.06 -7.79 24.29
C GLN A 105 0.39 -6.79 23.34
N VAL A 106 0.95 -5.59 23.22
CA VAL A 106 0.42 -4.57 22.30
C VAL A 106 0.66 -4.97 20.85
N LEU A 107 1.84 -5.51 20.53
CA LEU A 107 2.20 -5.92 19.18
C LEU A 107 1.45 -7.18 18.71
N GLU A 108 1.04 -8.08 19.61
CA GLU A 108 0.19 -9.23 19.29
C GLU A 108 -1.13 -8.82 18.62
N HIS A 109 -1.65 -7.65 18.98
CA HIS A 109 -2.92 -7.12 18.46
C HIS A 109 -2.73 -6.02 17.41
N TYR A 110 -1.50 -5.52 17.23
CA TYR A 110 -1.19 -4.49 16.27
C TYR A 110 -0.79 -5.12 14.93
N GLN A 111 -1.63 -4.93 13.91
CA GLN A 111 -1.29 -5.29 12.54
C GLN A 111 -0.76 -4.04 11.83
N PRO A 112 0.57 -3.88 11.67
CA PRO A 112 1.15 -2.72 10.95
C PRO A 112 0.65 -2.64 9.50
N TRP A 113 0.31 -3.80 8.93
CA TRP A 113 -0.14 -3.97 7.56
C TRP A 113 -1.38 -4.86 7.57
N ASP A 114 -2.57 -4.25 7.47
CA ASP A 114 -3.78 -4.99 7.12
C ASP A 114 -3.97 -4.93 5.60
N LEU A 115 -3.16 -5.74 4.92
CA LEU A 115 -3.20 -5.93 3.47
C LEU A 115 -3.82 -7.28 3.12
N PHE A 116 -4.70 -7.83 3.98
CA PHE A 116 -5.31 -9.14 3.74
C PHE A 116 -5.91 -9.22 2.34
N GLU A 117 -6.60 -8.15 1.93
CA GLU A 117 -7.16 -8.01 0.58
C GLU A 117 -6.11 -8.22 -0.53
N ARG A 118 -4.88 -7.69 -0.40
CA ARG A 118 -3.84 -7.78 -1.45
C ARG A 118 -2.92 -8.99 -1.32
N LEU A 119 -2.45 -9.30 -0.13
CA LEU A 119 -1.41 -10.33 0.09
C LEU A 119 -1.97 -11.74 0.27
N GLN A 120 -3.23 -11.90 0.64
CA GLN A 120 -3.82 -13.22 0.98
C GLN A 120 -5.14 -13.50 0.26
N GLY A 121 -5.96 -12.47 0.05
CA GLY A 121 -7.32 -12.60 -0.49
C GLY A 121 -7.47 -12.16 -1.95
N TYR A 122 -6.43 -11.59 -2.57
CA TYR A 122 -6.55 -11.09 -3.93
C TYR A 122 -6.54 -12.24 -4.91
N ILE A 123 -7.67 -12.55 -5.52
CA ILE A 123 -7.80 -13.62 -6.52
C ILE A 123 -7.86 -13.08 -7.95
N GLY A 124 -7.71 -11.76 -8.13
CA GLY A 124 -7.80 -11.12 -9.45
C GLY A 124 -6.71 -11.57 -10.42
N TYR A 125 -5.51 -11.87 -9.89
CA TYR A 125 -4.42 -12.46 -10.67
C TYR A 125 -4.74 -13.89 -11.16
N GLN A 126 -5.73 -14.56 -10.55
CA GLN A 126 -6.23 -15.87 -10.97
C GLN A 126 -7.40 -15.75 -11.96
N GLY A 127 -7.60 -14.55 -12.54
CA GLY A 127 -8.66 -14.28 -13.48
C GLY A 127 -10.05 -14.21 -12.86
N GLN A 128 -10.16 -14.03 -11.54
CA GLN A 128 -11.44 -13.95 -10.83
C GLN A 128 -11.84 -12.50 -10.52
N HIS A 129 -13.13 -12.26 -10.28
CA HIS A 129 -13.59 -10.97 -9.79
C HIS A 129 -13.14 -10.73 -8.34
N ALA A 130 -12.88 -9.47 -8.01
CA ALA A 130 -12.56 -9.10 -6.64
C ALA A 130 -13.77 -9.32 -5.71
N GLY A 131 -13.57 -10.09 -4.63
CA GLY A 131 -14.57 -10.24 -3.56
C GLY A 131 -14.50 -9.15 -2.48
N ARG A 132 -13.39 -8.41 -2.44
CA ARG A 132 -13.16 -7.23 -1.59
C ARG A 132 -12.41 -6.18 -2.39
N PHE A 133 -12.73 -4.91 -2.14
CA PHE A 133 -12.00 -3.79 -2.72
C PHE A 133 -11.90 -2.64 -1.74
N ALA A 134 -10.68 -2.11 -1.52
CA ALA A 134 -10.40 -1.01 -0.61
C ALA A 134 -11.03 -1.22 0.79
N ASN A 135 -10.86 -2.43 1.34
CA ASN A 135 -11.38 -2.90 2.62
C ASN A 135 -12.91 -3.02 2.72
N ARG A 136 -13.63 -3.00 1.60
CA ARG A 136 -15.09 -3.16 1.54
C ARG A 136 -15.46 -4.48 0.88
N TYR A 137 -16.63 -5.03 1.21
CA TYR A 137 -17.17 -6.18 0.47
C TYR A 137 -17.65 -5.72 -0.90
N VAL A 138 -17.46 -6.56 -1.91
CA VAL A 138 -17.94 -6.26 -3.27
C VAL A 138 -19.36 -6.79 -3.45
N GLU A 139 -20.24 -5.94 -3.98
CA GLU A 139 -21.60 -6.30 -4.39
C GLU A 139 -21.86 -5.77 -5.79
N ASP A 140 -22.44 -6.59 -6.68
CA ASP A 140 -22.83 -6.14 -8.01
C ASP A 140 -24.05 -5.19 -7.90
N TYR A 141 -23.96 -4.05 -8.59
CA TYR A 141 -25.00 -3.05 -8.60
C TYR A 141 -26.17 -3.46 -9.49
N SER A 142 -27.40 -3.29 -8.98
CA SER A 142 -28.63 -3.41 -9.76
C SER A 142 -29.46 -2.15 -9.58
N SER A 143 -29.97 -1.58 -10.67
CA SER A 143 -30.88 -0.43 -10.62
C SER A 143 -32.19 -0.73 -9.90
N GLU A 144 -32.57 -2.00 -9.74
CA GLU A 144 -33.77 -2.40 -9.01
C GLU A 144 -33.59 -2.26 -7.50
N SER A 145 -32.39 -2.56 -6.99
CA SER A 145 -32.07 -2.49 -5.55
C SER A 145 -31.42 -1.15 -5.15
N GLY A 146 -30.68 -0.53 -6.07
CA GLY A 146 -29.93 0.70 -5.81
C GLY A 146 -28.81 0.50 -4.78
N ILE A 147 -28.37 1.60 -4.16
CA ILE A 147 -27.20 1.62 -3.25
C ILE A 147 -27.58 1.39 -1.79
N GLU A 148 -27.71 0.16 -1.30
CA GLU A 148 -28.08 -0.13 0.10
C GLU A 148 -27.12 0.40 1.18
N ASN A 149 -25.83 0.08 1.10
CA ASN A 149 -24.81 0.35 2.13
C ASN A 149 -23.56 1.04 1.54
N PRO A 150 -23.61 2.36 1.27
CA PRO A 150 -22.57 3.06 0.52
C PRO A 150 -21.19 3.12 1.19
N GLU A 151 -21.09 2.92 2.51
CA GLU A 151 -19.86 3.13 3.30
C GLU A 151 -19.06 1.81 3.49
N ASN A 152 -19.71 0.65 3.47
CA ASN A 152 -19.04 -0.64 3.70
C ASN A 152 -19.04 -1.57 2.47
N THR A 153 -19.64 -1.11 1.37
CA THR A 153 -19.76 -1.86 0.13
C THR A 153 -19.01 -1.14 -1.00
N ALA A 154 -18.23 -1.90 -1.76
CA ALA A 154 -17.73 -1.49 -3.06
C ALA A 154 -18.71 -2.00 -4.12
N TYR A 155 -19.43 -1.10 -4.76
CA TYR A 155 -20.40 -1.48 -5.78
C TYR A 155 -19.70 -1.76 -7.10
N ALA A 156 -19.95 -2.92 -7.69
CA ALA A 156 -19.41 -3.31 -8.98
C ALA A 156 -20.43 -3.14 -10.10
N LEU A 157 -20.03 -2.45 -11.16
CA LEU A 157 -20.80 -2.35 -12.40
C LEU A 157 -20.25 -3.40 -13.34
N ARG A 158 -20.97 -4.52 -13.49
CA ARG A 158 -20.58 -5.65 -14.34
C ARG A 158 -21.76 -6.07 -15.21
N TRP A 159 -21.51 -6.91 -16.20
CA TRP A 159 -22.56 -7.69 -16.83
C TRP A 159 -22.81 -8.94 -16.01
N ASP A 160 -24.07 -9.35 -15.85
CA ASP A 160 -24.38 -10.66 -15.25
C ASP A 160 -23.74 -11.77 -16.09
N TYR A 161 -22.60 -12.25 -15.62
CA TYR A 161 -21.93 -13.43 -16.14
C TYR A 161 -22.45 -14.64 -15.36
N ASP A 162 -23.60 -15.19 -15.74
CA ASP A 162 -24.15 -16.37 -15.06
C ASP A 162 -23.38 -17.68 -15.37
N GLY A 163 -22.27 -17.61 -16.11
CA GLY A 163 -21.45 -18.78 -16.49
C GLY A 163 -22.17 -19.85 -17.31
N VAL A 164 -23.46 -19.69 -17.59
CA VAL A 164 -24.34 -20.69 -18.21
C VAL A 164 -25.18 -19.98 -19.26
N LYS A 165 -24.49 -19.65 -20.36
CA LYS A 165 -24.95 -19.14 -21.66
C LYS A 165 -24.63 -17.66 -21.84
N ARG A 166 -23.91 -17.37 -22.92
CA ARG A 166 -24.26 -16.26 -23.82
C ARG A 166 -25.72 -16.48 -24.26
N SER A 167 -26.66 -16.20 -23.36
CA SER A 167 -28.09 -16.27 -23.64
C SER A 167 -28.34 -15.26 -24.74
N SER A 168 -28.89 -15.74 -25.85
CA SER A 168 -29.30 -15.02 -27.06
C SER A 168 -30.40 -13.98 -26.84
N THR A 169 -30.43 -13.34 -25.67
CA THR A 169 -31.20 -12.15 -25.36
C THR A 169 -30.23 -10.97 -25.24
N GLU A 170 -29.50 -10.69 -26.33
CA GLU A 170 -28.59 -9.55 -26.52
C GLU A 170 -29.30 -8.18 -26.45
N GLY A 171 -30.62 -8.13 -26.27
CA GLY A 171 -31.40 -6.91 -26.51
C GLY A 171 -31.73 -6.02 -25.32
N ASN A 172 -31.36 -6.34 -24.07
CA ASN A 172 -31.86 -5.58 -22.91
C ASN A 172 -30.94 -5.48 -21.68
N ARG A 173 -29.64 -5.76 -21.82
CA ARG A 173 -28.67 -5.56 -20.73
C ARG A 173 -28.17 -4.11 -20.74
N PRO A 174 -28.19 -3.38 -19.62
CA PRO A 174 -27.66 -2.03 -19.57
C PRO A 174 -26.14 -2.06 -19.77
N SER A 175 -25.65 -1.23 -20.67
CA SER A 175 -24.22 -0.94 -20.82
C SER A 175 -23.63 -0.41 -19.51
N ILE A 176 -22.32 -0.56 -19.31
CA ILE A 176 -21.66 0.00 -18.13
C ILE A 176 -21.86 1.53 -18.06
N ALA A 177 -21.90 2.22 -19.21
CA ALA A 177 -22.20 3.66 -19.27
C ALA A 177 -23.62 3.99 -18.75
N GLU A 178 -24.62 3.18 -19.08
CA GLU A 178 -25.98 3.31 -18.53
C GLU A 178 -26.03 2.98 -17.04
N GLN A 179 -25.26 2.00 -16.58
CA GLN A 179 -25.14 1.69 -15.16
C GLN A 179 -24.49 2.84 -14.37
N ILE A 180 -23.43 3.48 -14.89
CA ILE A 180 -22.82 4.68 -14.29
C ILE A 180 -23.86 5.81 -14.20
N THR A 181 -24.66 5.99 -15.26
CA THR A 181 -25.76 6.97 -15.25
C THR A 181 -26.77 6.64 -14.17
N SER A 182 -27.21 5.38 -14.07
CA SER A 182 -28.17 4.92 -13.07
C SER A 182 -27.66 5.11 -11.64
N ILE A 183 -26.47 4.61 -11.31
CA ILE A 183 -25.91 4.70 -9.96
C ILE A 183 -25.67 6.15 -9.54
N SER A 184 -25.30 7.04 -10.48
CA SER A 184 -25.13 8.47 -10.20
C SER A 184 -26.45 9.20 -9.90
N GLN A 185 -27.59 8.62 -10.27
CA GLN A 185 -28.93 9.18 -10.03
C GLN A 185 -29.57 8.63 -8.75
N ASP A 186 -29.01 7.60 -8.13
CA ASP A 186 -29.48 7.11 -6.83
C ASP A 186 -29.40 8.23 -5.80
N SER A 187 -30.43 8.36 -4.96
CA SER A 187 -30.48 9.32 -3.86
C SER A 187 -29.30 9.22 -2.88
N ARG A 188 -28.62 8.07 -2.83
CA ARG A 188 -27.46 7.76 -1.97
C ARG A 188 -26.13 7.85 -2.71
N ALA A 189 -26.10 8.19 -4.00
CA ALA A 189 -24.90 8.29 -4.83
C ALA A 189 -23.81 9.17 -4.20
N GLY A 190 -24.20 10.28 -3.55
CA GLY A 190 -23.28 11.20 -2.88
C GLY A 190 -22.57 10.63 -1.67
N LYS A 191 -22.99 9.46 -1.16
CA LYS A 191 -22.35 8.75 -0.04
C LYS A 191 -21.45 7.60 -0.50
N LEU A 192 -21.56 7.17 -1.76
CA LEU A 192 -20.82 6.01 -2.29
C LEU A 192 -19.32 6.22 -2.14
N GLU A 193 -18.63 5.27 -1.49
CA GLU A 193 -17.20 5.37 -1.21
C GLU A 193 -16.32 4.58 -2.18
N ALA A 194 -16.82 3.49 -2.75
CA ALA A 194 -16.04 2.62 -3.63
C ALA A 194 -16.85 2.13 -4.83
N LEU A 195 -16.24 2.19 -6.01
CA LEU A 195 -16.85 1.79 -7.28
C LEU A 195 -15.88 0.90 -8.07
N ILE A 196 -16.40 -0.18 -8.63
CA ILE A 196 -15.67 -1.11 -9.49
C ILE A 196 -16.34 -1.12 -10.86
N ILE A 197 -15.55 -1.10 -11.93
CA ILE A 197 -15.99 -1.20 -13.31
C ILE A 197 -15.46 -2.52 -13.87
N GLY A 198 -16.37 -3.40 -14.29
CA GLY A 198 -16.05 -4.63 -15.03
C GLY A 198 -15.91 -4.40 -16.53
N LEU A 199 -16.19 -5.42 -17.34
CA LEU A 199 -16.08 -5.36 -18.79
C LEU A 199 -17.05 -4.32 -19.39
N TRP A 200 -16.53 -3.39 -20.19
CA TRP A 200 -17.31 -2.30 -20.80
C TRP A 200 -17.74 -2.55 -22.24
N ALA A 201 -17.07 -3.45 -22.95
CA ALA A 201 -17.37 -3.80 -24.33
C ALA A 201 -16.95 -5.25 -24.63
N ASP A 202 -17.69 -5.94 -25.50
CA ASP A 202 -17.29 -7.25 -26.03
C ASP A 202 -16.13 -7.14 -27.04
N ASP A 203 -16.01 -5.97 -27.67
CA ASP A 203 -14.94 -5.66 -28.63
C ASP A 203 -13.70 -5.17 -27.88
N THR A 204 -12.62 -5.96 -27.94
CA THR A 204 -11.35 -5.70 -27.24
C THR A 204 -10.64 -4.43 -27.74
N GLU A 205 -10.98 -3.93 -28.94
CA GLU A 205 -10.44 -2.68 -29.46
C GLU A 205 -11.06 -1.46 -28.76
N VAL A 206 -12.23 -1.60 -28.14
CA VAL A 206 -12.96 -0.51 -27.50
C VAL A 206 -12.37 -0.19 -26.13
N GLY A 207 -11.99 1.07 -25.96
CA GLY A 207 -11.26 1.55 -24.78
C GLY A 207 -12.17 1.96 -23.65
N SER A 208 -11.55 2.16 -22.48
CA SER A 208 -12.24 2.73 -21.33
C SER A 208 -12.59 4.22 -21.45
N ASP A 209 -12.39 4.85 -22.63
CA ASP A 209 -12.62 6.28 -22.89
C ASP A 209 -14.03 6.75 -22.49
N GLU A 210 -15.07 6.00 -22.90
CA GLU A 210 -16.46 6.35 -22.51
C GLU A 210 -16.63 6.21 -21.00
N ILE A 211 -16.10 5.15 -20.40
CA ILE A 211 -16.21 4.89 -18.95
C ILE A 211 -15.58 6.03 -18.16
N VAL A 212 -14.36 6.44 -18.53
CA VAL A 212 -13.65 7.56 -17.91
C VAL A 212 -14.48 8.84 -18.02
N ASN A 213 -15.00 9.16 -19.21
CA ASN A 213 -15.81 10.35 -19.42
C ASN A 213 -17.11 10.34 -18.58
N ARG A 214 -17.81 9.21 -18.50
CA ARG A 214 -19.03 9.07 -17.70
C ARG A 214 -18.78 9.25 -16.21
N LEU A 215 -17.67 8.73 -15.68
CA LEU A 215 -17.27 8.96 -14.29
C LEU A 215 -16.97 10.45 -14.06
N VAL A 216 -16.22 11.09 -14.95
CA VAL A 216 -15.91 12.53 -14.85
C VAL A 216 -17.19 13.38 -14.85
N ASP A 217 -18.17 13.05 -15.69
CA ASP A 217 -19.47 13.73 -15.72
C ASP A 217 -20.27 13.53 -14.42
N ALA A 218 -20.14 12.34 -13.81
CA ALA A 218 -20.81 11.97 -12.55
C ALA A 218 -20.14 12.55 -11.29
N LYS A 219 -19.00 13.24 -11.38
CA LYS A 219 -18.21 13.71 -10.21
C LYS A 219 -18.99 14.54 -9.19
N ASN A 220 -19.98 15.32 -9.64
CA ASN A 220 -20.81 16.14 -8.76
C ASN A 220 -21.93 15.35 -8.05
N LYS A 221 -22.11 14.08 -8.44
CA LYS A 221 -23.07 13.14 -7.83
C LYS A 221 -22.37 12.11 -6.97
N LEU A 222 -21.20 11.63 -7.40
CA LEU A 222 -20.38 10.64 -6.71
C LEU A 222 -19.32 11.32 -5.82
N THR A 223 -19.79 12.22 -4.94
CA THR A 223 -18.93 13.19 -4.24
C THR A 223 -18.04 12.59 -3.15
N ASN A 224 -18.36 11.40 -2.66
CA ASN A 224 -17.63 10.73 -1.57
C ASN A 224 -16.78 9.55 -2.06
N LEU A 225 -16.55 9.42 -3.37
CA LEU A 225 -15.71 8.34 -3.89
C LEU A 225 -14.27 8.46 -3.39
N GLU A 226 -13.85 7.42 -2.68
CA GLU A 226 -12.50 7.25 -2.14
C GLU A 226 -11.72 6.13 -2.84
N ALA A 227 -12.41 5.20 -3.51
CA ALA A 227 -11.77 4.08 -4.21
C ALA A 227 -12.42 3.78 -5.56
N ILE A 228 -11.60 3.61 -6.60
CA ILE A 228 -12.05 3.22 -7.93
C ILE A 228 -11.18 2.09 -8.46
N PHE A 229 -11.81 1.01 -8.95
CA PHE A 229 -11.15 -0.05 -9.72
C PHE A 229 -11.74 -0.08 -11.14
N ILE A 230 -10.92 0.19 -12.14
CA ILE A 230 -11.28 0.07 -13.56
C ILE A 230 -10.69 -1.21 -14.15
N GLY A 231 -11.56 -2.09 -14.64
CA GLY A 231 -11.15 -3.32 -15.33
C GLY A 231 -11.19 -4.57 -14.46
N ASP A 232 -12.12 -4.69 -13.50
CA ASP A 232 -12.30 -5.95 -12.77
C ASP A 232 -12.98 -7.02 -13.64
N ILE A 233 -12.21 -7.50 -14.61
CA ILE A 233 -12.63 -8.35 -15.72
C ILE A 233 -12.12 -9.76 -15.45
N HIS A 234 -13.02 -10.73 -15.49
CA HIS A 234 -12.72 -12.14 -15.33
C HIS A 234 -11.97 -12.67 -16.56
N TYR A 235 -11.08 -13.65 -16.40
CA TYR A 235 -10.26 -14.18 -17.51
C TYR A 235 -11.12 -14.74 -18.67
N GLN A 236 -12.29 -15.29 -18.37
CA GLN A 236 -13.24 -15.76 -19.39
C GLN A 236 -13.99 -14.63 -20.13
N GLU A 237 -13.95 -13.41 -19.61
CA GLU A 237 -14.52 -12.21 -20.25
C GLU A 237 -13.49 -11.59 -21.19
N SER A 238 -12.27 -11.38 -20.72
CA SER A 238 -11.15 -10.89 -21.52
C SER A 238 -9.82 -11.26 -20.86
N GLU A 239 -8.85 -11.62 -21.70
CA GLU A 239 -7.43 -11.74 -21.34
C GLU A 239 -6.87 -10.36 -20.93
N ILE A 240 -6.03 -10.31 -19.91
CA ILE A 240 -5.51 -9.05 -19.33
C ILE A 240 -4.71 -8.23 -20.35
N SER A 241 -4.02 -8.91 -21.27
CA SER A 241 -3.25 -8.28 -22.35
C SER A 241 -4.12 -7.64 -23.43
N TRP A 242 -5.40 -7.99 -23.50
CA TRP A 242 -6.35 -7.47 -24.49
C TRP A 242 -7.24 -6.35 -23.93
N ILE A 243 -7.12 -6.04 -22.63
CA ILE A 243 -7.95 -5.01 -22.00
C ILE A 243 -7.45 -3.62 -22.40
N ALA A 244 -8.14 -3.01 -23.37
CA ALA A 244 -7.86 -1.66 -23.85
C ALA A 244 -8.35 -0.57 -22.87
N GLN A 245 -7.40 0.16 -22.30
CA GLN A 245 -7.63 1.31 -21.44
C GLN A 245 -7.72 2.62 -22.23
N SER A 246 -7.53 3.73 -21.53
CA SER A 246 -7.50 5.11 -22.04
C SER A 246 -6.66 5.98 -21.09
N ASP A 247 -6.65 7.31 -21.28
CA ASP A 247 -6.03 8.22 -20.30
C ASP A 247 -6.84 8.27 -19.00
N ILE A 248 -6.23 7.85 -17.89
CA ILE A 248 -6.86 7.79 -16.56
C ILE A 248 -6.75 9.11 -15.80
N SER A 249 -5.90 10.04 -16.27
CA SER A 249 -5.69 11.35 -15.64
C SER A 249 -6.96 12.16 -15.35
N PRO A 250 -8.01 12.15 -16.18
CA PRO A 250 -9.27 12.83 -15.88
C PRO A 250 -9.93 12.35 -14.58
N ILE A 251 -9.81 11.07 -14.21
CA ILE A 251 -10.34 10.51 -12.96
C ILE A 251 -9.64 11.14 -11.75
N LEU A 252 -8.31 11.21 -11.78
CA LEU A 252 -7.52 11.85 -10.74
C LEU A 252 -7.90 13.33 -10.57
N ARG A 253 -8.21 14.04 -11.67
CA ARG A 253 -8.66 15.45 -11.58
C ARG A 253 -10.10 15.58 -11.08
N ALA A 254 -10.96 14.60 -11.34
CA ALA A 254 -12.39 14.66 -11.03
C ALA A 254 -12.69 14.35 -9.56
N TYR A 255 -11.92 13.47 -8.92
CA TYR A 255 -12.20 12.93 -7.59
C TYR A 255 -11.13 13.28 -6.56
N PRO A 256 -11.13 14.50 -5.99
CA PRO A 256 -10.06 14.97 -5.10
C PRO A 256 -9.95 14.19 -3.78
N GLN A 257 -10.96 13.41 -3.39
CA GLN A 257 -10.94 12.56 -2.19
C GLN A 257 -10.47 11.12 -2.48
N LEU A 258 -10.13 10.80 -3.73
CA LEU A 258 -9.71 9.46 -4.12
C LEU A 258 -8.42 9.05 -3.39
N LYS A 259 -8.48 7.93 -2.68
CA LYS A 259 -7.37 7.32 -1.93
C LYS A 259 -6.82 6.08 -2.61
N VAL A 260 -7.68 5.31 -3.28
CA VAL A 260 -7.28 4.06 -3.94
C VAL A 260 -7.68 4.11 -5.41
N LEU A 261 -6.72 3.88 -6.30
CA LEU A 261 -6.95 3.69 -7.71
C LEU A 261 -6.30 2.39 -8.16
N GLN A 262 -7.11 1.48 -8.68
CA GLN A 262 -6.67 0.23 -9.29
C GLN A 262 -7.09 0.20 -10.76
N ILE A 263 -6.18 -0.21 -11.63
CA ILE A 263 -6.42 -0.37 -13.06
C ILE A 263 -5.92 -1.76 -13.47
N ARG A 264 -6.70 -2.47 -14.27
CA ARG A 264 -6.29 -3.72 -14.91
C ARG A 264 -6.38 -3.60 -16.43
N GLY A 265 -5.33 -4.00 -17.14
CA GLY A 265 -5.17 -3.80 -18.58
C GLY A 265 -4.12 -2.74 -18.89
N GLY A 266 -3.18 -3.06 -19.77
CA GLY A 266 -2.07 -2.17 -20.15
C GLY A 266 -2.24 -1.51 -21.52
N GLU A 267 -3.06 -2.10 -22.39
CA GLU A 267 -3.22 -1.64 -23.77
C GLU A 267 -3.80 -0.22 -23.79
N ARG A 268 -3.14 0.72 -24.48
CA ARG A 268 -3.49 2.16 -24.51
C ARG A 268 -3.56 2.86 -23.14
N LEU A 269 -3.06 2.27 -22.06
CA LEU A 269 -3.09 2.88 -20.73
C LEU A 269 -2.18 4.11 -20.69
N GLN A 270 -2.76 5.26 -20.37
CA GLN A 270 -2.04 6.51 -20.27
C GLN A 270 -2.32 7.25 -18.97
N PHE A 271 -1.30 7.99 -18.53
CA PHE A 271 -1.42 9.08 -17.59
C PHE A 271 -0.79 10.31 -18.24
N SER A 272 -1.58 11.31 -18.63
CA SER A 272 -1.12 12.59 -19.18
C SER A 272 -0.72 13.62 -18.10
N PRO A 273 0.57 13.70 -17.68
CA PRO A 273 1.05 14.75 -16.78
C PRO A 273 1.00 16.14 -17.44
N PRO A 274 0.97 17.23 -16.65
CA PRO A 274 1.05 17.25 -15.19
C PRO A 274 -0.30 16.91 -14.53
N VAL A 275 -0.24 16.04 -13.52
CA VAL A 275 -1.34 15.72 -12.60
C VAL A 275 -0.80 15.69 -11.19
N ARG A 276 -1.47 16.37 -10.27
CA ARG A 276 -1.20 16.29 -8.84
C ARG A 276 -2.43 15.76 -8.12
N HIS A 277 -2.26 14.73 -7.28
CA HIS A 277 -3.33 14.20 -6.44
C HIS A 277 -2.89 14.14 -4.98
N ASN A 278 -3.46 15.01 -4.12
CA ASN A 278 -2.98 15.16 -2.74
C ASN A 278 -3.39 14.01 -1.81
N ASN A 279 -4.40 13.21 -2.19
CA ASN A 279 -4.99 12.20 -1.30
C ASN A 279 -4.82 10.77 -1.80
N LEU A 280 -4.20 10.55 -2.97
CA LEU A 280 -4.03 9.20 -3.50
C LEU A 280 -2.96 8.48 -2.68
N GLN A 281 -3.36 7.41 -2.00
CA GLN A 281 -2.53 6.61 -1.11
C GLN A 281 -2.09 5.31 -1.76
N THR A 282 -2.92 4.75 -2.64
CA THR A 282 -2.68 3.49 -3.32
C THR A 282 -2.89 3.63 -4.82
N LEU A 283 -1.87 3.25 -5.59
CA LEU A 283 -1.94 3.08 -7.04
C LEU A 283 -1.53 1.65 -7.39
N ILE A 284 -2.43 0.92 -8.04
CA ILE A 284 -2.21 -0.45 -8.51
C ILE A 284 -2.48 -0.51 -10.01
N VAL A 285 -1.51 -0.99 -10.77
CA VAL A 285 -1.61 -1.18 -12.22
C VAL A 285 -1.26 -2.63 -12.56
N GLU A 286 -2.26 -3.37 -13.01
CA GLU A 286 -2.18 -4.80 -13.32
C GLU A 286 -2.18 -5.00 -14.83
N THR A 287 -1.11 -5.58 -15.38
CA THR A 287 -0.95 -5.77 -16.82
C THR A 287 -0.20 -7.07 -17.12
N GLY A 288 -0.41 -7.60 -18.33
CA GLY A 288 0.45 -8.65 -18.91
C GLY A 288 1.79 -8.10 -19.42
N GLY A 289 1.86 -6.79 -19.71
CA GLY A 289 3.04 -6.04 -20.16
C GLY A 289 2.82 -4.53 -19.99
N LEU A 290 3.60 -3.89 -19.12
CA LEU A 290 3.49 -2.45 -18.86
C LEU A 290 4.54 -1.69 -19.66
N SER A 291 4.12 -0.71 -20.46
CA SER A 291 5.05 0.10 -21.24
C SER A 291 5.90 1.03 -20.35
N SER A 292 7.15 1.23 -20.77
CA SER A 292 8.11 2.18 -20.23
C SER A 292 7.58 3.62 -20.31
N GLU A 293 6.81 3.94 -21.36
CA GLU A 293 6.12 5.22 -21.48
C GLU A 293 5.10 5.41 -20.35
N THR A 294 4.25 4.41 -20.09
CA THR A 294 3.27 4.47 -18.99
C THR A 294 3.98 4.56 -17.62
N VAL A 295 5.09 3.84 -17.41
CA VAL A 295 5.90 3.97 -16.19
C VAL A 295 6.47 5.39 -16.05
N ALA A 296 7.05 5.95 -17.12
CA ALA A 296 7.55 7.32 -17.11
C ALA A 296 6.43 8.33 -16.81
N GLN A 297 5.24 8.13 -17.36
CA GLN A 297 4.06 8.94 -17.10
C GLN A 297 3.64 8.86 -15.62
N ILE A 298 3.60 7.67 -15.03
CA ILE A 298 3.33 7.45 -13.59
C ILE A 298 4.38 8.17 -12.72
N CYS A 299 5.66 8.03 -13.06
CA CYS A 299 6.76 8.71 -12.36
C CYS A 299 6.67 10.24 -12.44
N ASN A 300 6.00 10.79 -13.45
CA ASN A 300 5.77 12.23 -13.60
C ASN A 300 4.49 12.73 -12.90
N LEU A 301 3.72 11.85 -12.26
CA LEU A 301 2.60 12.24 -11.40
C LEU A 301 3.12 12.81 -10.08
N ASN A 302 2.45 13.85 -9.58
CA ASN A 302 2.74 14.40 -8.26
C ASN A 302 1.78 13.79 -7.23
N LEU A 303 2.21 12.72 -6.58
CA LEU A 303 1.42 11.91 -5.64
C LEU A 303 2.07 11.96 -4.23
N PRO A 304 1.97 13.09 -3.51
CA PRO A 304 2.69 13.30 -2.26
C PRO A 304 2.24 12.38 -1.12
N ALA A 305 1.04 11.80 -1.20
CA ALA A 305 0.48 10.92 -0.18
C ALA A 305 0.55 9.43 -0.55
N LEU A 306 1.26 9.07 -1.63
CA LEU A 306 1.32 7.69 -2.11
C LEU A 306 2.12 6.83 -1.13
N GLU A 307 1.46 5.84 -0.54
CA GLU A 307 2.05 4.91 0.42
C GLU A 307 2.19 3.49 -0.15
N HIS A 308 1.41 3.15 -1.17
CA HIS A 308 1.37 1.85 -1.83
C HIS A 308 1.41 2.03 -3.34
N LEU A 309 2.48 1.53 -3.96
CA LEU A 309 2.61 1.42 -5.42
C LEU A 309 2.77 -0.03 -5.81
N GLU A 310 1.92 -0.51 -6.71
CA GLU A 310 2.01 -1.84 -7.30
C GLU A 310 1.96 -1.72 -8.83
N LEU A 311 3.04 -2.16 -9.49
CA LEU A 311 3.16 -2.21 -10.94
C LEU A 311 3.43 -3.64 -11.36
N TRP A 312 2.55 -4.19 -12.21
CA TRP A 312 2.79 -5.47 -12.88
C TRP A 312 3.50 -5.17 -14.18
N LEU A 313 4.80 -5.42 -14.20
CA LEU A 313 5.66 -4.99 -15.31
C LEU A 313 5.48 -5.88 -16.54
N GLY A 314 5.10 -7.13 -16.33
CA GLY A 314 4.78 -8.09 -17.37
C GLY A 314 5.99 -8.56 -18.17
N ALA A 315 5.69 -9.00 -19.39
CA ALA A 315 6.65 -9.47 -20.38
C ALA A 315 6.54 -8.68 -21.69
N ASP A 316 7.60 -8.74 -22.50
CA ASP A 316 7.70 -8.04 -23.79
C ASP A 316 6.73 -8.55 -24.86
N GLU A 317 6.42 -9.85 -24.82
CA GLU A 317 5.39 -10.50 -25.64
C GLU A 317 4.01 -9.86 -25.53
N TYR A 318 3.72 -9.16 -24.42
CA TYR A 318 2.44 -8.51 -24.12
C TYR A 318 2.56 -6.98 -24.00
N GLY A 319 3.58 -6.40 -24.64
CA GLY A 319 3.77 -4.95 -24.73
C GLY A 319 4.65 -4.33 -23.65
N GLY A 320 5.21 -5.14 -22.74
CA GLY A 320 6.11 -4.67 -21.69
C GLY A 320 7.54 -4.42 -22.18
N ASP A 321 7.98 -3.17 -22.27
CA ASP A 321 9.35 -2.81 -22.66
C ASP A 321 10.15 -2.15 -21.53
N CYS A 322 9.62 -2.20 -20.29
CA CYS A 322 10.28 -1.67 -19.12
C CYS A 322 11.62 -2.35 -18.81
N THR A 323 12.56 -1.55 -18.33
CA THR A 323 13.84 -2.01 -17.77
C THR A 323 14.07 -1.38 -16.40
N VAL A 324 15.18 -1.74 -15.75
CA VAL A 324 15.61 -1.09 -14.50
C VAL A 324 15.76 0.42 -14.66
N ILE A 325 16.11 0.92 -15.86
CA ILE A 325 16.29 2.37 -16.10
C ILE A 325 14.99 3.13 -15.86
N ASP A 326 13.86 2.56 -16.28
CA ASP A 326 12.56 3.23 -16.28
C ASP A 326 11.97 3.37 -14.87
N ILE A 327 12.35 2.48 -13.96
CA ILE A 327 11.95 2.50 -12.55
C ILE A 327 12.94 3.25 -11.63
N LYS A 328 14.06 3.75 -12.17
CA LYS A 328 15.02 4.54 -11.38
C LYS A 328 14.43 5.74 -10.66
N PRO A 329 13.48 6.51 -11.21
CA PRO A 329 12.88 7.61 -10.46
C PRO A 329 12.25 7.17 -9.14
N ILE A 330 11.68 5.96 -9.11
CA ILE A 330 11.09 5.37 -7.90
C ILE A 330 12.18 4.93 -6.93
N LEU A 331 13.21 4.24 -7.43
CA LEU A 331 14.24 3.62 -6.61
C LEU A 331 15.33 4.61 -6.15
N GLU A 332 15.87 5.42 -7.06
CA GLU A 332 17.03 6.28 -6.80
C GLU A 332 16.61 7.72 -6.45
N ASP A 333 15.66 8.30 -7.20
CA ASP A 333 15.22 9.68 -6.98
C ASP A 333 14.19 9.82 -5.85
N LEU A 334 13.65 8.68 -5.36
CA LEU A 334 12.70 8.59 -4.25
C LEU A 334 11.51 9.55 -4.40
N ILE A 335 10.95 9.62 -5.62
CA ILE A 335 9.90 10.58 -5.99
C ILE A 335 8.61 10.48 -5.17
N PHE A 336 8.36 9.34 -4.50
CA PHE A 336 7.22 9.10 -3.62
C PHE A 336 7.67 9.08 -2.16
N PRO A 337 7.57 10.20 -1.43
CA PRO A 337 8.23 10.37 -0.13
C PRO A 337 7.65 9.51 0.99
N ASP A 338 6.36 9.17 0.93
CA ASP A 338 5.66 8.38 1.95
C ASP A 338 5.49 6.90 1.54
N LEU A 339 6.14 6.49 0.44
CA LEU A 339 6.05 5.14 -0.09
C LEU A 339 6.52 4.11 0.93
N SER A 340 5.72 3.07 1.11
CA SER A 340 5.97 2.06 2.14
C SER A 340 5.71 0.63 1.70
N TYR A 341 4.88 0.47 0.66
CA TYR A 341 4.73 -0.76 -0.08
C TYR A 341 5.17 -0.49 -1.52
N LEU A 342 6.15 -1.25 -1.99
CA LEU A 342 6.54 -1.29 -3.39
C LEU A 342 6.34 -2.71 -3.91
N GLY A 343 5.41 -2.87 -4.84
CA GLY A 343 5.24 -4.06 -5.65
C GLY A 343 5.74 -3.81 -7.07
N LEU A 344 6.80 -4.52 -7.45
CA LEU A 344 7.27 -4.62 -8.83
C LEU A 344 7.06 -6.06 -9.27
N ARG A 345 5.79 -6.38 -9.49
CA ARG A 345 5.28 -7.74 -9.61
C ARG A 345 5.26 -8.17 -11.06
N ASN A 346 5.01 -9.47 -11.27
CA ASN A 346 4.75 -10.04 -12.57
C ASN A 346 5.82 -9.67 -13.61
N SER A 347 7.10 -9.66 -13.21
CA SER A 347 8.17 -9.07 -14.00
C SER A 347 9.08 -10.12 -14.61
N GLN A 348 9.35 -10.00 -15.91
CA GLN A 348 10.29 -10.87 -16.62
C GLN A 348 11.76 -10.68 -16.18
N PHE A 349 12.10 -9.53 -15.59
CA PHE A 349 13.47 -9.15 -15.20
C PHE A 349 13.62 -8.97 -13.67
N ALA A 350 12.86 -9.75 -12.89
CA ALA A 350 12.80 -9.63 -11.44
C ALA A 350 14.16 -9.77 -10.71
N ASP A 351 15.10 -10.56 -11.25
CA ASP A 351 16.47 -10.64 -10.71
C ASP A 351 17.21 -9.30 -10.77
N ASP A 352 17.06 -8.55 -11.87
CA ASP A 352 17.69 -7.24 -12.05
C ASP A 352 17.02 -6.19 -11.16
N ILE A 353 15.70 -6.32 -10.94
CA ILE A 353 14.96 -5.50 -9.96
C ILE A 353 15.48 -5.75 -8.55
N ALA A 354 15.68 -7.01 -8.14
CA ALA A 354 16.25 -7.34 -6.84
C ALA A 354 17.63 -6.68 -6.63
N GLU A 355 18.48 -6.70 -7.66
CA GLU A 355 19.78 -6.01 -7.63
C GLU A 355 19.64 -4.48 -7.56
N ALA A 356 18.70 -3.88 -8.29
CA ALA A 356 18.48 -2.44 -8.28
C ALA A 356 17.94 -1.96 -6.92
N VAL A 357 17.00 -2.69 -6.34
CA VAL A 357 16.35 -2.34 -5.06
C VAL A 357 17.35 -2.33 -3.91
N ILE A 358 18.25 -3.31 -3.80
CA ILE A 358 19.23 -3.34 -2.70
C ILE A 358 20.32 -2.26 -2.83
N LYS A 359 20.50 -1.67 -4.02
CA LYS A 359 21.42 -0.55 -4.26
C LYS A 359 20.78 0.80 -3.94
N SER A 360 19.47 0.83 -3.78
CA SER A 360 18.67 2.01 -3.52
C SER A 360 18.49 2.24 -2.03
N ASP A 361 18.43 3.51 -1.60
CA ASP A 361 18.06 3.86 -0.22
C ASP A 361 16.58 3.60 0.10
N LEU A 362 15.75 3.35 -0.92
CA LEU A 362 14.33 3.02 -0.77
C LEU A 362 14.12 1.79 0.10
N ILE A 363 14.99 0.79 0.03
CA ILE A 363 14.86 -0.44 0.83
C ILE A 363 14.85 -0.17 2.34
N LYS A 364 15.44 0.96 2.77
CA LYS A 364 15.50 1.39 4.17
C LYS A 364 14.21 2.10 4.62
N THR A 365 13.43 2.63 3.67
CA THR A 365 12.24 3.43 3.95
C THR A 365 10.98 2.59 3.91
N ILE A 366 10.88 1.69 2.92
CA ILE A 366 9.73 0.80 2.75
C ILE A 366 9.63 -0.23 3.87
N SER A 367 8.48 -0.89 3.93
CA SER A 367 8.19 -1.95 4.89
C SER A 367 7.74 -3.24 4.19
N VAL A 368 7.21 -3.12 2.98
CA VAL A 368 6.88 -4.27 2.14
C VAL A 368 7.58 -4.13 0.79
N LEU A 369 8.34 -5.16 0.42
CA LEU A 369 8.85 -5.37 -0.93
C LEU A 369 8.13 -6.58 -1.52
N ASP A 370 7.44 -6.38 -2.63
CA ASP A 370 6.72 -7.43 -3.34
C ASP A 370 7.28 -7.62 -4.75
N LEU A 371 7.92 -8.78 -4.97
CA LEU A 371 8.47 -9.25 -6.23
C LEU A 371 7.76 -10.53 -6.72
N SER A 372 6.53 -10.76 -6.26
CA SER A 372 5.75 -11.95 -6.61
C SER A 372 5.31 -11.96 -8.07
N LEU A 373 4.85 -13.14 -8.53
CA LEU A 373 4.32 -13.39 -9.88
C LEU A 373 5.37 -13.32 -11.00
N GLY A 374 6.64 -13.03 -10.69
CA GLY A 374 7.67 -12.75 -11.68
C GLY A 374 8.76 -13.82 -11.78
N ASN A 375 9.71 -13.59 -12.68
CA ASN A 375 10.84 -14.49 -12.96
C ASN A 375 11.99 -14.35 -11.94
N LEU A 376 11.70 -14.18 -10.65
CA LEU A 376 12.74 -14.10 -9.61
C LEU A 376 13.33 -15.49 -9.40
N THR A 377 14.63 -15.62 -9.61
CA THR A 377 15.35 -16.89 -9.47
C THR A 377 16.21 -16.90 -8.20
N ASP A 378 16.83 -18.05 -7.91
CA ASP A 378 17.84 -18.16 -6.85
C ASP A 378 18.97 -17.12 -6.99
N LYS A 379 19.30 -16.65 -8.20
CA LYS A 379 20.31 -15.61 -8.40
C LYS A 379 19.88 -14.28 -7.79
N GLY A 380 18.69 -13.77 -8.13
CA GLY A 380 18.15 -12.54 -7.56
C GLY A 380 17.86 -12.67 -6.07
N ALA A 381 17.32 -13.81 -5.64
CA ALA A 381 17.06 -14.07 -4.22
C ALA A 381 18.34 -14.11 -3.36
N GLU A 382 19.46 -14.63 -3.87
CA GLU A 382 20.74 -14.60 -3.16
C GLU A 382 21.25 -13.15 -2.98
N ILE A 383 20.94 -12.24 -3.91
CA ILE A 383 21.26 -10.81 -3.76
C ILE A 383 20.47 -10.21 -2.60
N LEU A 384 19.16 -10.47 -2.53
CA LEU A 384 18.30 -10.02 -1.44
C LEU A 384 18.78 -10.58 -0.09
N LEU A 385 19.08 -11.89 -0.04
CA LEU A 385 19.55 -12.57 1.16
C LEU A 385 20.83 -11.95 1.75
N ASN A 386 21.73 -11.46 0.89
CA ASN A 386 23.00 -10.88 1.28
C ASN A 386 22.92 -9.38 1.63
N CYS A 387 21.75 -8.75 1.51
CA CYS A 387 21.52 -7.37 1.91
C CYS A 387 20.95 -7.30 3.34
N SER A 388 21.68 -6.66 4.26
CA SER A 388 21.23 -6.55 5.65
C SER A 388 19.93 -5.76 5.80
N ASP A 389 19.70 -4.77 4.93
CA ASP A 389 18.53 -3.89 5.01
C ASP A 389 17.20 -4.63 4.71
N VAL A 390 17.26 -5.79 4.04
CA VAL A 390 16.08 -6.66 3.84
C VAL A 390 15.52 -7.16 5.19
N ASN A 391 16.36 -7.33 6.21
CA ASN A 391 15.93 -7.67 7.57
C ASN A 391 15.18 -6.52 8.28
N GLU A 392 15.16 -5.33 7.70
CA GLU A 392 14.37 -4.21 8.19
C GLU A 392 12.99 -4.11 7.52
N LEU A 393 12.70 -4.92 6.50
CA LEU A 393 11.34 -5.09 5.99
C LEU A 393 10.45 -5.75 7.04
N ASP A 394 9.15 -5.46 6.97
CA ASP A 394 8.14 -6.26 7.66
C ASP A 394 7.76 -7.48 6.83
N ILE A 395 7.62 -7.30 5.51
CA ILE A 395 7.22 -8.36 4.58
C ILE A 395 8.13 -8.34 3.34
N LEU A 396 8.67 -9.51 3.01
CA LEU A 396 9.25 -9.81 1.71
C LEU A 396 8.34 -10.81 1.01
N ASN A 397 7.72 -10.41 -0.11
CA ASN A 397 6.88 -11.30 -0.92
C ASN A 397 7.62 -11.72 -2.19
N VAL A 398 7.87 -13.01 -2.31
CA VAL A 398 8.49 -13.70 -3.45
C VAL A 398 7.66 -14.93 -3.85
N SER A 399 6.35 -14.87 -3.59
CA SER A 399 5.41 -15.93 -3.99
C SER A 399 5.27 -16.00 -5.51
N GLU A 400 4.95 -17.17 -6.06
CA GLU A 400 4.75 -17.34 -7.51
C GLU A 400 5.96 -16.86 -8.31
N ALA A 401 7.15 -17.24 -7.82
CA ALA A 401 8.44 -17.01 -8.46
C ALA A 401 9.10 -18.36 -8.83
N ARG A 402 10.41 -18.35 -9.13
CA ARG A 402 11.19 -19.53 -9.51
C ARG A 402 12.30 -19.83 -8.50
N LEU A 403 11.93 -19.88 -7.22
CA LEU A 403 12.89 -20.15 -6.14
C LEU A 403 12.94 -21.64 -5.81
N SER A 404 14.16 -22.15 -5.64
CA SER A 404 14.36 -23.50 -5.12
C SER A 404 13.93 -23.60 -3.65
N GLU A 405 13.48 -24.77 -3.20
CA GLU A 405 13.16 -25.01 -1.79
C GLU A 405 14.34 -24.66 -0.86
N LYS A 406 15.57 -24.90 -1.33
CA LYS A 406 16.79 -24.56 -0.61
C LYS A 406 16.94 -23.05 -0.43
N MET A 407 16.65 -22.26 -1.46
CA MET A 407 16.68 -20.81 -1.37
C MET A 407 15.58 -20.29 -0.45
N ILE A 408 14.35 -20.81 -0.56
CA ILE A 408 13.25 -20.45 0.35
C ILE A 408 13.64 -20.71 1.80
N CYS A 409 14.26 -21.86 2.09
CA CYS A 409 14.77 -22.20 3.43
C CYS A 409 15.89 -21.25 3.92
N LYS A 410 16.65 -20.62 3.03
CA LYS A 410 17.60 -19.56 3.39
C LYS A 410 16.87 -18.26 3.70
N LEU A 411 15.98 -17.81 2.81
CA LEU A 411 15.20 -16.58 2.97
C LEU A 411 14.31 -16.62 4.23
N ALA A 412 13.78 -17.79 4.59
CA ALA A 412 12.95 -17.97 5.78
C ALA A 412 13.68 -17.70 7.11
N LYS A 413 15.00 -17.50 7.07
CA LYS A 413 15.84 -17.14 8.23
C LYS A 413 16.05 -15.63 8.37
N LEU A 414 15.55 -14.82 7.44
CA LEU A 414 15.56 -13.36 7.55
C LEU A 414 14.66 -12.91 8.71
N ASP A 415 14.96 -11.75 9.29
CA ASP A 415 14.18 -11.14 10.39
C ASP A 415 12.89 -10.43 9.90
N CYS A 416 12.40 -10.76 8.70
CA CYS A 416 11.15 -10.26 8.13
C CYS A 416 10.18 -11.41 7.84
N ARG A 417 8.88 -11.12 7.72
CA ARG A 417 7.91 -12.13 7.29
C ARG A 417 8.11 -12.44 5.81
N LEU A 418 8.49 -13.69 5.50
CA LEU A 418 8.58 -14.17 4.13
C LEU A 418 7.23 -14.71 3.65
N LEU A 419 6.79 -14.29 2.47
CA LEU A 419 5.76 -14.95 1.67
C LEU A 419 6.44 -15.55 0.44
N ALA A 420 6.34 -16.86 0.25
CA ALA A 420 7.04 -17.59 -0.81
C ALA A 420 6.22 -18.76 -1.36
N ASP A 421 4.89 -18.63 -1.32
CA ASP A 421 3.98 -19.71 -1.71
C ASP A 421 3.98 -19.92 -3.23
N LYS A 422 3.54 -21.11 -3.69
CA LYS A 422 3.25 -21.42 -5.10
C LYS A 422 4.40 -21.17 -6.09
N GLN A 423 5.63 -21.56 -5.75
CA GLN A 423 6.75 -21.45 -6.70
C GLN A 423 6.53 -22.29 -7.95
N GLU A 424 6.90 -21.76 -9.10
CA GLU A 424 7.01 -22.53 -10.32
C GLU A 424 8.25 -23.42 -10.23
N THR A 425 8.04 -24.73 -10.33
CA THR A 425 9.12 -25.68 -10.60
C THR A 425 9.30 -25.74 -12.10
N ASP A 426 10.53 -25.58 -12.60
CA ASP A 426 10.86 -25.78 -14.02
C ASP A 426 10.18 -27.06 -14.51
N ASN A 427 9.13 -26.93 -15.32
CA ASN A 427 8.60 -28.07 -16.05
C ASN A 427 9.65 -28.38 -17.13
N ASP A 428 9.95 -29.66 -17.36
CA ASP A 428 10.97 -30.20 -18.28
C ASP A 428 10.81 -29.78 -19.77
N TYR A 429 10.06 -28.72 -20.08
CA TYR A 429 9.85 -28.16 -21.41
C TYR A 429 10.57 -26.80 -21.53
N ASP A 430 11.79 -26.87 -22.04
CA ASP A 430 12.66 -25.78 -22.51
C ASP A 430 12.93 -24.63 -21.53
N ASP A 431 14.16 -24.62 -21.01
CA ASP A 431 14.86 -23.47 -20.39
C ASP A 431 14.81 -22.17 -21.24
N GLU A 432 14.37 -22.24 -22.51
CA GLU A 432 14.30 -21.13 -23.46
C GLU A 432 13.02 -20.28 -23.36
N TYR A 433 11.94 -20.72 -22.69
CA TYR A 433 10.68 -19.96 -22.60
C TYR A 433 10.20 -19.78 -21.14
N ARG A 434 10.51 -18.61 -20.58
CA ARG A 434 10.28 -18.26 -19.16
C ARG A 434 9.14 -17.24 -19.01
N TYR A 435 7.94 -17.72 -18.72
CA TYR A 435 6.74 -16.87 -18.57
C TYR A 435 6.59 -16.26 -17.17
N CYS A 436 5.98 -15.09 -17.06
CA CYS A 436 5.51 -14.58 -15.77
C CYS A 436 4.20 -15.28 -15.38
N ALA A 437 3.77 -15.19 -14.12
CA ALA A 437 2.56 -15.88 -13.66
C ALA A 437 1.27 -15.32 -14.30
N VAL A 438 1.29 -14.07 -14.77
CA VAL A 438 0.21 -13.46 -15.52
C VAL A 438 0.74 -12.86 -16.82
N THR A 439 0.21 -13.27 -17.95
CA THR A 439 0.69 -12.86 -19.27
C THR A 439 -0.47 -12.69 -20.25
N GLU A 440 -1.38 -13.67 -20.26
CA GLU A 440 -2.66 -13.69 -21.00
C GLU A 440 -3.86 -13.44 -20.09
#